data_AF-A0A7I7QFI1-F1
#
_entry.id   AF-A0A7I7QFI1-F1
#
_cell.length_a   1.000
_cell.length_b   1.000
_cell.length_c   1.000
_cell.angle_alpha   90.00
_cell.angle_beta   90.00
_cell.angle_gamma   90.00
#
_symmetry.space_group_name_H-M   'P 1'
#
loop_
_entity.id
_entity.type
_entity.pdbx_description
1 polymer ?
#
loop_
_entity_poly.entity_id
_entity_poly.type
_entity_poly.pdbx_seq_one_letter_code
_entity_poly.pdbx_strand_id
1 'polypeptide(L)' 'MPREGETEPDLKLTRSYAPDLTDEQILSQPSVLSGSPREIADTLLAYREKYGVSSVTVQDNNIANFSKVIAELR' A
#
# COMPACT_ATOMS: atom_id res chain seq x y z
N MET A 1 2.78 -2.52 -0.44
CA MET A 1 1.93 -3.47 -1.19
C MET A 1 2.63 -4.82 -1.27
N PRO A 2 1.96 -5.91 -0.87
CA PRO A 2 2.44 -7.27 -1.07
C PRO A 2 2.35 -7.71 -2.54
N ARG A 3 3.21 -8.66 -2.94
CA ARG A 3 3.11 -9.30 -4.27
C ARG A 3 1.89 -10.22 -4.34
N GLU A 4 1.61 -10.75 -5.53
CA GLU A 4 0.53 -11.72 -5.68
C GLU A 4 0.75 -12.96 -4.80
N GLY A 5 -0.26 -13.32 -4.01
CA GLY A 5 -0.22 -14.45 -3.08
C GLY A 5 0.33 -14.12 -1.69
N GLU A 6 0.75 -12.87 -1.45
CA GLU A 6 1.29 -12.39 -0.18
C GLU A 6 0.34 -11.40 0.51
N THR A 7 0.46 -11.27 1.83
CA THR A 7 -0.28 -10.29 2.65
C THR A 7 0.61 -9.21 3.25
N GLU A 8 1.92 -9.48 3.34
CA GLU A 8 2.92 -8.55 3.90
C GLU A 8 3.80 -7.97 2.79
N PRO A 9 4.03 -6.65 2.77
CA PRO A 9 4.91 -6.03 1.78
C PRO A 9 6.39 -6.31 2.07
N ASP A 10 7.19 -6.53 1.02
CA ASP A 10 8.65 -6.57 1.13
C ASP A 10 9.19 -5.17 1.47
N LEU A 11 9.70 -5.01 2.70
CA LEU A 11 10.17 -3.73 3.23
C LEU A 11 11.60 -3.37 2.80
N LYS A 12 12.32 -4.24 2.08
CA LYS A 12 13.73 -4.00 1.71
C LYS A 12 13.92 -2.69 0.94
N LEU A 13 13.03 -2.40 0.01
CA LEU A 13 13.09 -1.14 -0.76
C LEU A 13 12.74 0.06 0.12
N THR A 14 11.70 -0.03 0.95
CA THR A 14 11.27 1.07 1.81
C THR A 14 12.34 1.42 2.85
N ARG A 15 13.03 0.43 3.42
CA ARG A 15 14.18 0.64 4.33
C ARG A 15 15.32 1.42 3.69
N SER A 16 15.52 1.35 2.37
CA SER A 16 16.55 2.16 1.70
C SER A 16 16.24 3.67 1.72
N TYR A 17 14.95 4.03 1.76
CA TYR A 17 14.48 5.42 1.84
C TYR A 17 14.22 5.89 3.28
N ALA A 18 14.17 4.95 4.24
CA ALA A 18 13.91 5.21 5.65
C ALA A 18 14.72 4.27 6.55
N PRO A 19 16.06 4.39 6.57
CA PRO A 19 16.95 3.43 7.23
C PRO A 19 16.83 3.41 8.76
N ASP A 20 16.37 4.51 9.36
CA ASP A 20 16.28 4.68 10.81
C ASP A 20 14.89 4.31 11.38
N LEU A 21 13.95 3.85 10.54
CA LEU A 21 12.61 3.46 10.96
C LEU A 21 12.51 1.97 11.27
N THR A 22 11.79 1.64 12.34
CA THR A 22 11.40 0.26 12.66
C THR A 22 10.37 -0.27 11.66
N ASP A 23 10.18 -1.59 11.59
CA ASP A 23 9.22 -2.21 10.67
C ASP A 23 7.78 -1.71 10.91
N GLU A 24 7.40 -1.54 12.17
CA GLU A 24 6.10 -0.96 12.55
C GLU A 24 5.96 0.49 12.08
N GLN A 25 7.02 1.29 12.20
CA GLN A 25 7.04 2.67 11.71
C GLN A 25 6.94 2.71 10.19
N ILE A 26 7.62 1.82 9.48
CA ILE A 26 7.53 1.69 8.03
C ILE A 26 6.11 1.29 7.61
N LEU A 27 5.51 0.30 8.26
CA LEU A 27 4.14 -0.14 7.98
C LEU A 27 3.09 0.95 8.26
N SER A 28 3.38 1.89 9.15
CA SER A 28 2.50 3.04 9.42
C SER A 28 2.56 4.14 8.35
N GLN A 29 3.52 4.09 7.42
CA GLN A 29 3.68 5.15 6.43
C GLN A 29 2.56 5.10 5.38
N PRO A 30 2.00 6.24 4.96
CA PRO A 30 0.97 6.26 3.91
C PRO A 30 1.38 5.67 2.56
N SER A 31 2.68 5.59 2.29
CA SER A 31 3.26 4.95 1.10
C SER A 31 3.31 3.41 1.19
N VAL A 32 3.09 2.84 2.39
CA VAL A 32 3.15 1.41 2.65
C VAL A 32 1.75 0.89 2.92
N LEU A 33 1.16 0.28 1.89
CA LEU A 33 -0.13 -0.39 1.99
C LEU A 33 0.07 -1.88 2.31
N SER A 34 -0.73 -2.38 3.26
CA SER A 34 -0.72 -3.76 3.76
C SER A 34 -2.13 -4.28 4.00
N GLY A 35 -2.28 -5.60 4.06
CA GLY A 35 -3.58 -6.25 4.27
C GLY A 35 -4.20 -6.80 2.99
N SER A 36 -5.47 -7.18 3.07
CA SER A 36 -6.27 -7.68 1.95
C SER A 36 -6.61 -6.56 0.95
N PRO A 37 -6.99 -6.90 -0.30
CA PRO A 37 -7.35 -5.90 -1.30
C PRO A 37 -8.44 -4.91 -0.84
N ARG A 38 -9.41 -5.39 -0.07
CA ARG A 38 -10.49 -4.56 0.48
C ARG A 38 -10.00 -3.60 1.56
N GLU A 39 -9.19 -4.07 2.50
CA GLU A 39 -8.61 -3.21 3.55
C GLU A 39 -7.72 -2.11 2.95
N ILE A 40 -7.02 -2.45 1.86
CA ILE A 40 -6.22 -1.46 1.13
C ILE A 40 -7.11 -0.45 0.41
N ALA A 41 -8.22 -0.88 -0.21
CA ALA A 41 -9.19 0.04 -0.81
C ALA A 41 -9.79 0.99 0.24
N ASP A 42 -10.18 0.48 1.40
CA ASP A 42 -10.67 1.28 2.53
C ASP A 42 -9.64 2.32 2.98
N THR A 43 -8.35 1.94 3.03
CA THR A 43 -7.25 2.85 3.36
C THR A 43 -7.11 3.98 2.32
N LEU A 44 -7.21 3.65 1.03
CA LEU A 44 -7.13 4.65 -0.04
C LEU A 44 -8.31 5.63 -0.02
N LEU A 45 -9.52 5.14 0.28
CA LEU A 45 -10.70 5.99 0.47
C LEU A 45 -10.53 6.92 1.68
N ALA A 46 -10.00 6.40 2.79
CA ALA A 46 -9.68 7.23 3.96
C ALA A 46 -8.65 8.31 3.63
N TYR A 47 -7.65 8.02 2.78
CA TYR A 47 -6.69 9.04 2.32
C TYR A 47 -7.33 10.08 1.39
N ARG A 48 -8.27 9.67 0.53
CA ARG A 48 -9.05 10.60 -0.27
C ARG A 48 -9.84 11.57 0.60
N GLU A 49 -10.53 11.07 1.63
CA GLU A 49 -11.32 11.89 2.55
C GLU A 49 -10.45 12.81 3.41
N LYS A 50 -9.36 12.26 3.98
CA LYS A 50 -8.52 12.99 4.94
C LYS A 50 -7.54 13.96 4.28
N TYR A 51 -6.99 13.59 3.13
CA TYR A 51 -5.87 14.30 2.50
C TYR A 51 -6.18 14.76 1.06
N GLY A 52 -7.36 14.46 0.51
CA GLY A 52 -7.72 14.86 -0.86
C GLY A 52 -6.98 14.09 -1.94
N VAL A 53 -6.42 12.91 -1.63
CA VAL A 53 -5.71 12.08 -2.61
C VAL A 53 -6.65 11.64 -3.71
N SER A 54 -6.31 11.96 -4.96
CA SER A 54 -7.12 11.66 -6.16
C SER A 54 -6.41 10.73 -7.16
N SER A 55 -5.12 10.47 -6.97
CA SER A 55 -4.33 9.56 -7.80
C SER A 55 -3.25 8.88 -6.98
N VAL A 56 -2.88 7.67 -7.38
CA VAL A 56 -1.81 6.89 -6.78
C VAL A 56 -0.96 6.26 -7.87
N THR A 57 0.31 6.01 -7.55
CA THR A 57 1.23 5.28 -8.43
C THR A 57 1.60 3.97 -7.77
N VAL A 58 1.75 2.93 -8.58
CA VAL A 58 1.98 1.55 -8.12
C VAL A 58 3.17 0.99 -8.88
N GLN A 59 4.05 0.29 -8.16
CA GLN A 59 5.18 -0.39 -8.78
C GLN A 59 4.70 -1.56 -9.64
N ASP A 60 5.35 -1.78 -10.78
CA ASP A 60 4.95 -2.79 -11.78
C ASP A 60 4.77 -4.20 -11.20
N ASN A 61 5.69 -4.60 -10.31
CA ASN A 61 5.66 -5.88 -9.61
C ASN A 61 4.43 -6.09 -8.69
N ASN A 62 3.67 -5.04 -8.40
CA ASN A 62 2.49 -5.08 -7.54
C ASN A 62 1.18 -4.91 -8.33
N ILE A 63 1.24 -4.69 -9.66
CA ILE A 63 0.06 -4.41 -10.49
C ILE A 63 -0.97 -5.54 -10.42
N ALA A 64 -0.54 -6.81 -10.46
CA ALA A 64 -1.45 -7.95 -10.42
C ALA A 64 -2.31 -7.96 -9.14
N ASN A 65 -1.70 -7.67 -7.98
CA ASN A 65 -2.41 -7.61 -6.71
C ASN A 65 -3.23 -6.31 -6.59
N PHE A 66 -2.68 -5.19 -7.06
CA PHE A 66 -3.37 -3.90 -7.07
C PHE A 66 -4.63 -3.92 -7.95
N SER A 67 -4.65 -4.70 -9.04
CA SER A 67 -5.86 -4.86 -9.86
C SER A 67 -7.06 -5.36 -9.07
N LYS A 68 -6.83 -6.20 -8.05
CA LYS A 68 -7.86 -6.70 -7.12
C LYS A 68 -8.38 -5.58 -6.22
N VAL A 69 -7.52 -4.63 -5.83
CA VAL A 69 -7.90 -3.44 -5.05
C VAL A 69 -8.77 -2.51 -5.88
N ILE A 70 -8.44 -2.31 -7.16
CA ILE A 70 -9.24 -1.47 -8.07
C ILE A 70 -10.69 -2.01 -8.15
N ALA A 71 -10.86 -3.33 -8.14
CA ALA A 71 -12.19 -3.95 -8.15
C ALA A 71 -13.02 -3.67 -6.88
N GLU A 72 -12.38 -3.34 -5.76
CA GLU A 72 -13.03 -2.98 -4.49
C GLU A 72 -13.34 -1.48 -4.38
N LEU A 73 -12.68 -0.63 -5.18
CA LEU A 73 -12.96 0.81 -5.23
C LEU A 73 -14.27 1.06 -5.99
N ARG A 74 -15.31 1.51 -5.26
CA ARG A 74 -16.64 1.84 -5.80
C ARG A 74 -16.86 3.34 -5.89
#